data_AF-A0A2D9SYA0-F1
#
_entry.id   AF-A0A2D9SYA0-F1
#
_cell.length_a   1.000
_cell.length_b   1.000
_cell.length_c   1.000
_cell.angle_alpha   90.00
_cell.angle_beta   90.00
_cell.angle_gamma   90.00
#
_symmetry.space_group_name_H-M   'P 1'
#
loop_
_entity.id
_entity.type
_entity.pdbx_description
1 polymer ?
#
loop_
_entity_poly.entity_id
_entity_poly.type
_entity_poly.pdbx_seq_one_letter_code
_entity_poly.pdbx_strand_id
1 'polypeptide(L)'
;MDTLDRDDRLRLMKFICSFAWADLEIQDEERDFITKLIKELDLDEAEQAQVQQWLEVPPTAEELDPAEIPRAHREIFLETARAMIVSDGRIDEDEAENFALFEALVR
;
A
#
# COMPACT_ATOMS: atom_id res chain seq x y z
N MET A 1 -1.91 2.70 -14.36
CA MET A 1 -2.86 2.65 -13.22
C MET A 1 -4.20 3.33 -13.55
N ASP A 2 -4.46 3.56 -14.84
CA ASP A 2 -5.52 4.45 -15.35
C ASP A 2 -6.96 3.93 -15.15
N THR A 3 -7.10 2.74 -14.56
CA THR A 3 -8.38 2.13 -14.23
C THR A 3 -8.84 2.45 -12.80
N LEU A 4 -7.96 2.97 -11.93
CA LEU A 4 -8.31 3.31 -10.56
C LEU A 4 -8.94 4.71 -10.49
N ASP A 5 -10.14 4.78 -9.92
CA ASP A 5 -10.72 6.06 -9.56
C ASP A 5 -10.02 6.69 -8.35
N ARG A 6 -10.48 7.86 -7.92
CA ARG A 6 -9.87 8.61 -6.82
C ARG A 6 -9.84 7.80 -5.52
N ASP A 7 -10.97 7.18 -5.18
CA ASP A 7 -11.14 6.45 -3.92
C ASP A 7 -10.29 5.17 -3.93
N ASP A 8 -10.22 4.49 -5.07
CA ASP A 8 -9.39 3.29 -5.23
C ASP A 8 -7.89 3.59 -5.22
N ARG A 9 -7.45 4.76 -5.71
CA ARG A 9 -6.04 5.21 -5.59
C ARG A 9 -5.67 5.46 -4.14
N LEU A 10 -6.51 6.17 -3.38
CA LEU A 10 -6.29 6.38 -1.96
C LEU A 10 -6.35 5.07 -1.18
N ARG A 11 -7.28 4.17 -1.50
CA ARG A 11 -7.36 2.84 -0.90
C ARG A 11 -6.07 2.06 -1.17
N LEU A 12 -5.55 2.08 -2.40
CA LEU A 12 -4.27 1.45 -2.72
C LEU A 12 -3.16 2.02 -1.83
N MET A 13 -3.00 3.35 -1.78
CA MET A 13 -1.98 3.98 -0.95
C MET A 13 -2.11 3.61 0.53
N LYS A 14 -3.35 3.49 1.03
CA LYS A 14 -3.60 3.07 2.41
C LYS A 14 -3.08 1.67 2.69
N PHE A 15 -3.37 0.72 1.79
CA PHE A 15 -2.83 -0.63 1.88
C PHE A 15 -1.30 -0.63 1.82
N ILE A 16 -0.71 0.10 0.86
CA ILE A 16 0.75 0.17 0.71
C ILE A 16 1.43 0.76 1.95
N CYS A 17 0.90 1.83 2.52
CA CYS A 17 1.41 2.36 3.79
C CYS A 17 1.25 1.37 4.94
N SER A 18 0.17 0.58 4.99
CA SER A 18 0.04 -0.47 5.99
C SER A 18 1.09 -1.57 5.86
N PHE A 19 1.46 -1.95 4.64
CA PHE A 19 2.52 -2.93 4.40
C PHE A 19 3.89 -2.40 4.82
N ALA A 20 4.18 -1.14 4.51
CA ALA A 20 5.42 -0.48 4.93
C ALA A 20 5.58 -0.37 6.47
N TRP A 21 4.50 -0.55 7.23
CA TRP A 21 4.53 -0.55 8.70
C TRP A 21 4.55 -1.95 9.32
N ALA A 22 4.69 -3.01 8.51
CA ALA A 22 4.58 -4.40 8.97
C ALA A 22 5.55 -4.75 10.10
N ASP A 23 6.78 -4.22 10.04
CA ASP A 23 7.87 -4.42 11.01
C ASP A 23 7.95 -3.29 12.08
N LEU A 24 6.98 -2.37 12.08
CA LEU A 24 6.90 -1.17 12.92
C LEU A 24 7.93 -0.06 12.59
N GLU A 25 8.60 -0.11 11.44
CA GLU A 25 9.55 0.94 10.99
C GLU A 25 9.58 1.08 9.45
N ILE A 26 9.25 2.26 8.93
CA ILE A 26 9.39 2.52 7.49
C ILE A 26 10.83 2.95 7.13
N GLN A 27 11.50 2.18 6.28
CA GLN A 27 12.85 2.47 5.76
C GLN A 27 12.86 3.58 4.70
N ASP A 28 14.03 4.15 4.41
CA ASP A 28 14.18 5.23 3.41
C ASP A 28 13.82 4.75 1.99
N GLU A 29 14.23 3.52 1.63
CA GLU A 29 13.92 2.90 0.34
C GLU A 29 12.41 2.73 0.12
N GLU A 30 11.68 2.42 1.19
CA GLU A 30 10.24 2.27 1.20
C GLU A 30 9.52 3.62 1.04
N ARG A 31 10.01 4.66 1.72
CA ARG A 31 9.55 6.05 1.54
C ARG A 31 9.76 6.53 0.10
N ASP A 32 10.89 6.17 -0.49
CA ASP A 32 11.20 6.47 -1.89
C ASP A 32 10.25 5.74 -2.84
N PHE A 33 9.90 4.48 -2.56
CA PHE A 33 8.89 3.74 -3.31
C PHE A 33 7.52 4.42 -3.24
N ILE A 34 7.05 4.76 -2.03
CA ILE A 34 5.77 5.45 -1.81
C ILE A 34 5.75 6.81 -2.54
N THR A 35 6.86 7.55 -2.50
CA THR A 35 7.00 8.84 -3.19
C THR A 35 6.92 8.70 -4.72
N LYS A 36 7.44 7.61 -5.30
CA LYS A 36 7.31 7.32 -6.73
C LYS A 36 5.86 6.95 -7.07
N LEU A 37 5.25 6.09 -6.26
CA LEU A 37 3.88 5.66 -6.44
C LEU A 37 2.89 6.83 -6.38
N ILE A 38 3.13 7.81 -5.49
CA ILE A 38 2.35 9.04 -5.42
C ILE A 38 2.30 9.77 -6.79
N LYS A 39 3.45 9.83 -7.47
CA LYS A 39 3.57 10.50 -8.77
C LYS A 39 2.94 9.68 -9.89
N GLU A 40 3.03 8.36 -9.83
CA GLU A 40 2.45 7.45 -10.83
C GLU A 40 0.93 7.43 -10.79
N LEU A 41 0.34 7.58 -9.60
CA LEU A 41 -1.12 7.64 -9.40
C LEU A 41 -1.72 9.04 -9.62
N ASP A 42 -0.87 10.05 -9.88
CA ASP A 42 -1.25 11.46 -10.09
C ASP A 42 -2.17 11.98 -8.95
N LEU A 43 -1.75 11.73 -7.70
CA LEU A 43 -2.48 12.18 -6.51
C LEU A 43 -2.38 13.70 -6.35
N ASP A 44 -3.50 14.34 -6.01
CA ASP A 44 -3.54 15.77 -5.74
C ASP A 44 -2.94 16.15 -4.37
N GLU A 45 -2.85 17.45 -4.08
CA GLU A 45 -2.25 17.95 -2.84
C GLU A 45 -2.94 17.43 -1.56
N ALA A 46 -4.27 17.25 -1.58
CA ALA A 46 -5.00 16.77 -0.43
C ALA A 46 -4.77 15.27 -0.21
N GLU A 47 -4.72 14.50 -1.29
CA GLU A 47 -4.42 13.08 -1.25
C GLU A 47 -2.98 12.82 -0.82
N GLN A 48 -2.03 13.60 -1.33
CA GLN A 48 -0.63 13.54 -0.90
C GLN A 48 -0.49 13.82 0.59
N ALA A 49 -1.17 14.85 1.11
CA ALA A 49 -1.16 15.15 2.53
C ALA A 49 -1.71 13.99 3.37
N GLN A 50 -2.73 13.29 2.89
CA GLN A 50 -3.26 12.10 3.56
C GLN A 50 -2.24 10.96 3.61
N VAL A 51 -1.52 10.71 2.51
CA VAL A 51 -0.46 9.69 2.48
C VAL A 51 0.69 10.06 3.43
N GLN A 52 1.07 11.34 3.51
CA GLN A 52 2.10 11.79 4.46
C GLN A 52 1.69 11.51 5.91
N GLN A 53 0.41 11.67 6.27
CA GLN A 53 -0.07 11.29 7.60
C GLN A 53 0.10 9.78 7.86
N TRP A 54 -0.14 8.93 6.86
CA TRP A 54 0.06 7.48 6.98
C TRP A 54 1.53 7.08 7.10
N LEU A 55 2.45 7.87 6.55
CA LEU A 55 3.89 7.70 6.71
C LEU A 55 4.42 8.11 8.10
N GLU A 56 3.63 8.89 8.85
CA GLU A 56 3.92 9.27 10.23
C GLU A 56 3.25 8.32 11.23
N VAL A 57 2.02 7.87 10.93
CA VAL A 57 1.22 6.99 11.78
C VAL A 57 0.48 5.98 10.90
N PRO A 58 0.59 4.66 11.14
CA PRO A 58 -0.07 3.67 10.30
C PRO A 58 -1.59 3.87 10.27
N PRO A 59 -2.25 3.56 9.14
CA PRO A 59 -3.70 3.42 9.11
C PRO A 59 -4.16 2.31 10.09
N THR A 60 -5.35 2.45 10.66
CA THR A 60 -5.84 1.42 11.60
C THR A 60 -6.34 0.19 10.84
N ALA A 61 -6.24 -0.98 11.48
CA ALA A 61 -6.72 -2.24 10.88
C ALA A 61 -8.23 -2.21 10.55
N GLU A 62 -9.02 -1.47 11.33
CA GLU A 62 -10.47 -1.31 11.09
C GLU A 62 -10.77 -0.51 9.82
N GLU A 63 -9.82 0.27 9.32
CA GLU A 63 -9.96 1.05 8.11
C GLU A 63 -9.44 0.32 6.85
N LEU A 64 -8.98 -0.93 7.01
CA LEU A 64 -8.41 -1.76 5.96
C LEU A 64 -9.23 -3.05 5.83
N ASP A 65 -10.22 -3.02 4.95
CA ASP A 65 -10.98 -4.21 4.59
C ASP A 65 -10.61 -4.69 3.17
N PRO A 66 -9.85 -5.80 3.02
CA PRO A 66 -9.51 -6.37 1.73
C PRO A 66 -10.74 -6.78 0.89
N ALA A 67 -11.89 -7.05 1.52
CA ALA A 67 -13.12 -7.42 0.83
C ALA A 67 -13.74 -6.24 0.06
N GLU A 68 -13.41 -5.00 0.45
CA GLU A 68 -13.87 -3.79 -0.26
C GLU A 68 -13.13 -3.55 -1.57
N ILE A 69 -11.99 -4.19 -1.81
CA ILE A 69 -11.22 -4.01 -3.05
C ILE A 69 -12.02 -4.63 -4.22
N PRO A 70 -12.39 -3.82 -5.24
CA PRO A 70 -13.09 -4.33 -6.41
C PRO A 70 -12.28 -5.43 -7.08
N ARG A 71 -12.95 -6.53 -7.48
CA ARG A 71 -12.28 -7.69 -8.10
C ARG A 71 -11.37 -7.33 -9.27
N ALA A 72 -11.76 -6.33 -10.07
CA ALA A 72 -10.98 -5.85 -11.21
C ALA A 72 -9.63 -5.23 -10.81
N HIS A 73 -9.50 -4.73 -9.57
CA HIS A 73 -8.34 -3.99 -9.08
C HIS A 73 -7.42 -4.82 -8.18
N ARG A 74 -7.88 -6.00 -7.72
CA ARG A 74 -7.13 -6.84 -6.78
C ARG A 74 -5.73 -7.22 -7.28
N GLU A 75 -5.58 -7.46 -8.58
CA GLU A 75 -4.26 -7.75 -9.16
C GLU A 75 -3.30 -6.56 -8.98
N ILE A 76 -3.76 -5.33 -9.26
CA ILE A 76 -2.95 -4.11 -9.09
C ILE A 76 -2.54 -3.95 -7.62
N PHE A 77 -3.44 -4.22 -6.69
CA PHE A 77 -3.15 -4.16 -5.26
C PHE A 77 -2.10 -5.21 -4.86
N LEU A 78 -2.23 -6.45 -5.33
CA LEU A 78 -1.28 -7.52 -5.06
C LEU A 78 0.10 -7.23 -5.64
N GLU A 79 0.17 -6.79 -6.90
CA GLU A 79 1.43 -6.47 -7.55
C GLU A 79 2.12 -5.28 -6.89
N THR A 80 1.37 -4.26 -6.49
CA THR A 80 1.93 -3.07 -5.83
C THR A 80 2.37 -3.39 -4.40
N ALA A 81 1.59 -4.16 -3.64
CA ALA A 81 1.99 -4.62 -2.30
C ALA A 81 3.23 -5.51 -2.36
N ARG A 82 3.32 -6.41 -3.35
CA ARG A 82 4.52 -7.20 -3.60
C ARG A 82 5.71 -6.30 -3.95
N ALA A 83 5.51 -5.25 -4.75
CA ALA A 83 6.58 -4.32 -5.11
C ALA A 83 7.06 -3.48 -3.92
N MET A 84 6.16 -3.14 -2.99
CA MET A 84 6.46 -2.44 -1.74
C MET A 84 7.42 -3.27 -0.87
N ILE A 85 7.02 -4.50 -0.51
CA ILE A 85 7.79 -5.39 0.38
C ILE A 85 9.12 -5.87 -0.20
N VAL A 86 9.41 -5.62 -1.49
CA VAL A 86 10.72 -5.96 -2.11
C VAL A 86 11.55 -4.72 -2.40
N SER A 87 11.04 -3.53 -2.06
CA SER A 87 11.62 -2.26 -2.49
C SER A 87 12.98 -1.97 -1.85
N ASP A 88 13.22 -2.49 -0.65
CA ASP A 88 14.50 -2.42 0.08
C ASP A 88 15.48 -3.56 -0.30
N GLY A 89 15.04 -4.50 -1.14
CA GLY A 89 15.83 -5.64 -1.60
C GLY A 89 15.87 -6.83 -0.63
N ARG A 90 15.06 -6.83 0.42
CA ARG A 90 14.84 -7.97 1.33
C ARG A 90 13.34 -8.20 1.47
N ILE A 91 12.98 -9.33 2.09
CA ILE A 91 11.62 -9.60 2.54
C ILE A 91 11.81 -10.28 3.89
N ASP A 92 11.27 -9.70 4.95
CA ASP A 92 11.27 -10.33 6.27
C ASP A 92 10.08 -11.30 6.46
N GLU A 93 10.03 -11.95 7.63
CA GLU A 93 8.99 -12.94 7.93
C GLU A 93 7.61 -12.30 8.12
N ASP A 94 7.56 -11.10 8.72
CA ASP A 94 6.33 -10.38 9.04
C ASP A 94 5.69 -9.80 7.77
N GLU A 95 6.48 -9.24 6.86
CA GLU A 95 6.07 -8.80 5.52
C GLU A 95 5.53 -9.97 4.70
N ALA A 96 6.23 -11.10 4.71
CA ALA A 96 5.83 -12.29 3.96
C ALA A 96 4.52 -12.89 4.50
N GLU A 97 4.36 -12.98 5.82
CA GLU A 97 3.13 -13.47 6.46
C GLU A 97 1.95 -12.53 6.17
N ASN A 98 2.13 -11.22 6.34
CA ASN A 98 1.10 -10.23 6.04
C ASN A 98 0.69 -10.26 4.57
N PHE A 99 1.65 -10.37 3.65
CA PHE A 99 1.35 -10.47 2.22
C PHE A 99 0.60 -11.76 1.88
N ALA A 100 1.00 -12.90 2.45
CA ALA A 100 0.33 -14.17 2.23
C ALA A 100 -1.13 -14.16 2.74
N LEU A 101 -1.36 -13.54 3.90
CA LEU A 101 -2.71 -13.33 4.43
C LEU A 101 -3.54 -12.44 3.49
N PHE A 102 -3.00 -11.31 3.06
CA PHE A 102 -3.67 -10.42 2.13
C PHE A 102 -4.03 -11.13 0.82
N GLU A 103 -3.08 -11.87 0.24
CA GLU A 103 -3.30 -12.67 -0.96
C GLU A 103 -4.44 -13.69 -0.80
N ALA A 104 -4.50 -14.37 0.34
CA ALA A 104 -5.58 -15.32 0.62
C ALA A 104 -6.96 -14.66 0.75
N LEU A 105 -7.02 -13.41 1.22
CA LEU A 105 -8.29 -12.67 1.39
C LEU A 105 -8.82 -12.07 0.10
N VAL A 106 -7.95 -11.71 -0.84
CA VAL A 106 -8.34 -11.07 -2.10
C VAL A 106 -8.43 -12.05 -3.27
N ARG A 107 -7.91 -13.28 -3.16
CA ARG A 107 -8.10 -14.30 -4.19
C ARG A 107 -9.50 -14.95 -4.21
#